data_AF-A0A395J3S2-F1
#
_entry.id   AF-A0A395J3S2-F1
#
_cell.length_a   1.000
_cell.length_b   1.000
_cell.length_c   1.000
_cell.angle_alpha   90.00
_cell.angle_beta   90.00
_cell.angle_gamma   90.00
#
_symmetry.space_group_name_H-M   'P 1'
#
loop_
_entity.id
_entity.type
_entity.pdbx_description
1 polymer ?
#
loop_
_entity_poly.entity_id
_entity_poly.type
_entity_poly.pdbx_seq_one_letter_code
_entity_poly.pdbx_strand_id
1 'polypeptide(L)'
;MASNAENTQNSEAKPTTGIPNLRDRLPKLEPRKKRNPPSNPLPVPETPDLPSPPEQSSLKFCKPTRRILSPQDHDLFLQSSTYKLLLAFVFGLTDSVVDTPISTITNTDLSSTIKNILEILDKVEDVVQRSPPEEQGDSRFGNKGFRDFLDLATKEHSDWHKILGVSSDEAITEVSTYFLQAFGNRTRIDYGSGHELNFMIWLLCLYQLGIVARQDFRPLVLKVFTRYLGLMRIIQKTYYLEPAGSHGVWGLDDYQFLPFLFGASQLLHHPYIRPLSIHQNLILEEYGNDYLYLGQVNFVNSVKNVEGLRWHSPMLDDISSAKKLDKG
;
A
#
# COMPACT_ATOMS: atom_id res chain seq x y z
N MET A 1 48.82 -99.74 -22.81
CA MET A 1 48.62 -100.15 -24.21
C MET A 1 47.20 -99.80 -24.60
N ALA A 2 47.04 -99.23 -25.79
CA ALA A 2 45.82 -98.69 -26.39
C ALA A 2 45.21 -97.46 -25.69
N SER A 3 45.32 -96.29 -26.33
CA SER A 3 44.14 -95.56 -26.85
C SER A 3 44.53 -94.15 -27.33
N ASN A 4 44.47 -94.00 -28.65
CA ASN A 4 43.99 -92.87 -29.43
C ASN A 4 44.58 -91.47 -29.24
N ALA A 5 45.34 -91.12 -30.28
CA ALA A 5 45.63 -89.78 -30.74
C ALA A 5 44.40 -89.10 -31.39
N GLU A 6 44.41 -87.78 -31.28
CA GLU A 6 43.92 -86.78 -32.24
C GLU A 6 42.45 -86.80 -32.67
N ASN A 7 41.70 -85.84 -32.14
CA ASN A 7 40.72 -85.13 -32.95
C ASN A 7 40.68 -83.65 -32.52
N THR A 8 41.38 -82.81 -33.27
CA THR A 8 41.47 -81.35 -33.09
C THR A 8 40.19 -80.72 -33.64
N GLN A 9 39.23 -80.38 -32.78
CA GLN A 9 38.11 -79.52 -33.15
C GLN A 9 38.36 -78.09 -32.67
N ASN A 10 38.50 -77.20 -33.65
CA ASN A 10 38.40 -75.75 -33.51
C ASN A 10 37.14 -75.37 -32.72
N SER A 11 37.32 -74.74 -31.56
CA SER A 11 36.29 -73.87 -31.00
C SER A 11 36.87 -72.47 -30.85
N GLU A 12 36.34 -71.55 -31.64
CA GLU A 12 36.63 -70.12 -31.60
C GLU A 12 36.24 -69.57 -30.22
N ALA A 13 37.22 -69.25 -29.39
CA ALA A 13 37.01 -68.50 -28.16
C ALA A 13 36.70 -67.04 -28.52
N LYS A 14 35.41 -66.69 -28.49
CA LYS A 14 34.93 -65.30 -28.57
C LYS A 14 35.59 -64.45 -27.47
N PRO A 15 36.05 -63.23 -27.76
CA PRO A 15 36.58 -62.35 -26.73
C PRO A 15 35.45 -61.96 -25.78
N THR A 16 35.65 -62.22 -24.49
CA THR A 16 34.80 -61.70 -23.41
C THR A 16 34.86 -60.18 -23.43
N THR A 17 33.86 -59.56 -24.05
CA THR A 17 33.60 -58.14 -23.99
C THR A 17 33.39 -57.74 -22.53
N GLY A 18 34.34 -56.98 -21.98
CA GLY A 18 34.21 -56.40 -20.65
C GLY A 18 32.92 -55.58 -20.52
N ILE A 19 32.36 -55.58 -19.31
CA ILE A 19 31.17 -54.80 -18.94
C ILE A 19 31.37 -53.35 -19.44
N PRO A 20 30.51 -52.83 -20.33
CA PRO A 20 30.65 -51.46 -20.83
C PRO A 20 30.57 -50.46 -19.68
N ASN A 21 31.54 -49.57 -19.59
CA ASN A 21 31.64 -48.57 -18.54
C ASN A 21 30.44 -47.60 -18.65
N LEU A 22 29.47 -47.71 -17.74
CA LEU A 22 28.22 -46.92 -17.73
C LEU A 22 28.44 -45.40 -17.62
N ARG A 23 29.66 -44.97 -17.29
CA ARG A 23 30.06 -43.55 -17.27
C ARG A 23 30.06 -42.90 -18.65
N ASP A 24 30.25 -43.68 -19.72
CA ASP A 24 30.35 -43.14 -21.09
C ASP A 24 28.98 -42.93 -21.76
N ARG A 25 27.88 -43.29 -21.08
CA ARG A 25 26.49 -43.10 -21.55
C ARG A 25 25.70 -42.04 -20.78
N LEU A 26 26.29 -41.41 -19.76
CA LEU A 26 25.61 -40.35 -19.03
C LEU A 26 25.82 -39.01 -19.75
N PRO A 27 24.76 -38.33 -20.22
CA PRO A 27 24.91 -36.98 -20.76
C PRO A 27 25.50 -36.09 -19.66
N LYS A 28 26.54 -35.32 -20.00
CA LYS A 28 27.13 -34.35 -19.07
C LYS A 28 26.05 -33.37 -18.63
N LEU A 29 25.78 -33.31 -17.32
CA LEU A 29 24.93 -32.30 -16.72
C LEU A 29 25.60 -30.94 -16.89
N GLU A 30 25.32 -30.25 -17.98
CA GLU A 30 25.69 -28.85 -18.10
C GLU A 30 24.81 -28.04 -17.13
N PRO A 31 25.38 -27.14 -16.31
CA PRO A 31 24.58 -26.20 -15.54
C PRO A 31 23.67 -25.48 -16.51
N ARG A 32 22.36 -25.63 -16.36
CA ARG A 32 21.38 -24.88 -17.14
C ARG A 32 21.75 -23.41 -16.98
N LYS A 33 22.32 -22.78 -18.03
CA LYS A 33 22.54 -21.34 -18.06
C LYS A 33 21.20 -20.72 -17.68
N LYS A 34 21.14 -20.09 -16.50
CA LYS A 34 19.99 -19.29 -16.10
C LYS A 34 19.79 -18.29 -17.23
N ARG A 35 18.83 -18.55 -18.11
CA ARG A 35 18.38 -17.58 -19.09
C ARG A 35 17.97 -16.38 -18.25
N ASN A 36 18.69 -15.26 -18.41
CA ASN A 36 18.31 -14.02 -17.74
C ASN A 36 16.80 -13.86 -17.96
N PRO A 37 16.01 -13.68 -16.89
CA PRO A 37 14.58 -13.55 -17.04
C PRO A 37 14.32 -12.43 -18.05
N PRO A 38 13.36 -12.59 -18.98
CA PRO A 38 13.02 -11.51 -19.90
C PRO A 38 12.73 -10.26 -19.07
N SER A 39 13.63 -9.28 -19.17
CA SER A 39 13.44 -7.97 -18.59
C SER A 39 12.39 -7.28 -19.44
N ASN A 40 11.13 -7.33 -19.02
CA ASN A 40 10.18 -6.32 -19.42
C ASN A 40 10.55 -5.07 -18.60
N PRO A 41 11.14 -4.01 -19.17
CA PRO A 41 11.49 -2.82 -18.43
C PRO A 41 10.30 -1.88 -18.53
N LEU A 42 9.28 -2.08 -17.70
CA LEU A 42 8.47 -0.91 -17.38
C LEU A 42 9.37 -0.09 -16.45
N PRO A 43 9.86 1.09 -16.88
CA PRO A 43 10.67 1.92 -16.01
C PRO A 43 9.82 2.32 -14.81
N VAL A 44 10.42 2.34 -13.61
CA VAL A 44 9.81 2.98 -12.44
C VAL A 44 9.45 4.41 -12.87
N PRO A 45 8.19 4.86 -12.69
CA PRO A 45 7.81 6.20 -13.10
C PRO A 45 8.72 7.24 -12.44
N GLU A 46 9.16 8.23 -13.21
CA GLU A 46 9.98 9.32 -12.65
C GLU A 46 9.17 10.12 -11.63
N THR A 47 9.73 10.31 -10.43
CA THR A 47 9.14 11.16 -9.39
C THR A 47 9.22 12.62 -9.81
N PRO A 48 8.08 13.32 -9.94
CA PRO A 48 8.10 14.74 -10.28
C PRO A 48 8.75 15.57 -9.18
N ASP A 49 9.46 16.63 -9.57
CA ASP A 49 10.08 17.55 -8.62
C ASP A 49 9.03 18.25 -7.76
N LEU A 50 9.09 18.01 -6.44
CA LEU A 50 8.26 18.71 -5.48
C LEU A 50 8.83 20.12 -5.22
N PRO A 51 8.10 21.22 -5.47
CA PRO A 51 8.61 22.56 -5.16
C PRO A 51 8.74 22.75 -3.64
N SER A 52 9.61 23.69 -3.24
CA SER A 52 9.67 24.15 -1.85
C SER A 52 8.36 24.84 -1.45
N PRO A 53 7.98 24.84 -0.17
CA PRO A 53 6.79 25.56 0.29
C PRO A 53 6.87 27.06 -0.07
N PRO A 54 5.75 27.69 -0.43
CA PRO A 54 5.68 29.13 -0.68
C PRO A 54 5.95 29.94 0.59
N GLU A 55 6.31 31.21 0.43
CA GLU A 55 6.44 32.12 1.57
C GLU A 55 5.08 32.33 2.24
N GLN A 56 5.03 32.25 3.58
CA GLN A 56 3.78 32.35 4.34
C GLN A 56 3.01 33.65 4.08
N SER A 57 3.71 34.75 3.80
CA SER A 57 3.13 36.06 3.46
C SER A 57 2.40 36.08 2.11
N SER A 58 2.71 35.15 1.20
CA SER A 58 2.12 35.04 -0.13
C SER A 58 0.86 34.19 -0.17
N LEU A 59 0.60 33.43 0.90
CA LEU A 59 -0.53 32.51 0.98
C LEU A 59 -1.86 33.26 1.11
N LYS A 60 -2.84 32.79 0.34
CA LYS A 60 -4.24 33.23 0.44
C LYS A 60 -5.10 32.00 0.62
N PHE A 61 -5.92 32.03 1.65
CA PHE A 61 -6.75 30.88 2.00
C PHE A 61 -8.18 31.07 1.51
N CYS A 62 -8.80 29.97 1.08
CA CYS A 62 -10.23 29.92 0.80
C CYS A 62 -10.80 28.54 1.11
N LYS A 63 -12.10 28.49 1.43
CA LYS A 63 -12.78 27.21 1.68
C LYS A 63 -12.84 26.38 0.38
N PRO A 64 -12.26 25.16 0.34
CA PRO A 64 -12.32 24.30 -0.83
C PRO A 64 -13.75 23.98 -1.24
N THR A 65 -13.98 23.95 -2.55
CA THR A 65 -15.27 23.61 -3.16
C THR A 65 -15.04 22.65 -4.31
N ARG A 66 -16.10 21.93 -4.72
CA ARG A 66 -15.99 21.00 -5.86
C ARG A 66 -15.76 21.78 -7.15
N ARG A 67 -14.72 21.41 -7.89
CA ARG A 67 -14.35 22.03 -9.18
C ARG A 67 -14.33 21.06 -10.34
N ILE A 68 -14.27 19.75 -10.08
CA ILE A 68 -14.32 18.70 -11.11
C ILE A 68 -15.75 18.16 -11.15
N LEU A 69 -16.54 18.61 -12.12
CA LEU A 69 -17.95 18.23 -12.28
C LEU A 69 -18.24 17.61 -13.65
N SER A 70 -17.30 17.73 -14.58
CA SER A 70 -17.37 17.22 -15.94
C SER A 70 -16.03 16.61 -16.39
N PRO A 71 -16.00 15.80 -17.46
CA PRO A 71 -14.74 15.35 -18.07
C PRO A 71 -13.81 16.50 -18.46
N GLN A 72 -14.35 17.63 -18.92
CA GLN A 72 -13.56 18.81 -19.28
C GLN A 72 -12.89 19.43 -18.04
N ASP A 73 -13.59 19.50 -16.90
CA ASP A 73 -12.98 19.97 -15.66
C ASP A 73 -11.87 19.04 -15.17
N HIS A 74 -12.03 17.74 -15.41
CA HIS A 74 -10.99 16.75 -15.11
C HIS A 74 -9.76 16.95 -15.99
N ASP A 75 -9.93 17.21 -17.29
CA ASP A 75 -8.81 17.52 -18.19
C ASP A 75 -8.07 18.80 -17.77
N LEU A 76 -8.81 19.82 -17.31
CA LEU A 76 -8.22 21.04 -16.73
C LEU A 76 -7.43 20.74 -15.46
N PHE A 77 -7.95 19.87 -14.60
CA PHE A 77 -7.23 19.42 -13.41
C PHE A 77 -5.93 18.71 -13.77
N LEU A 78 -5.94 17.75 -14.71
CA LEU A 78 -4.74 17.02 -15.15
C LEU A 78 -3.64 17.94 -15.70
N GLN A 79 -4.02 19.08 -16.30
CA GLN A 79 -3.07 20.06 -16.83
C GLN A 79 -2.61 21.09 -15.78
N SER A 80 -3.26 21.14 -14.61
CA SER A 80 -3.02 22.14 -13.58
C SER A 80 -1.70 21.94 -12.82
N SER A 81 -1.17 23.02 -12.25
CA SER A 81 -0.06 22.95 -11.29
C SER A 81 -0.42 22.16 -10.04
N THR A 82 -1.69 22.18 -9.62
CA THR A 82 -2.19 21.42 -8.46
C THR A 82 -2.03 19.91 -8.66
N TYR A 83 -2.37 19.38 -9.84
CA TYR A 83 -2.19 17.96 -10.14
C TYR A 83 -0.71 17.56 -10.10
N LYS A 84 0.17 18.37 -10.72
CA LYS A 84 1.62 18.14 -10.68
C LYS A 84 2.17 18.17 -9.26
N LEU A 85 1.72 19.13 -8.45
CA LEU A 85 2.11 19.25 -7.04
C LEU A 85 1.68 18.03 -6.22
N LEU A 86 0.45 17.57 -6.43
CA LEU A 86 -0.09 16.40 -5.75
C LEU A 86 0.68 15.12 -6.11
N LEU A 87 0.96 14.91 -7.41
CA LEU A 87 1.80 13.80 -7.86
C LEU A 87 3.21 13.88 -7.25
N ALA A 88 3.87 15.04 -7.34
CA ALA A 88 5.20 15.24 -6.77
C ALA A 88 5.25 14.92 -5.27
N PHE A 89 4.19 15.28 -4.53
CA PHE A 89 4.09 15.00 -3.11
C PHE A 89 3.92 13.51 -2.83
N VAL A 90 2.95 12.85 -3.48
CA VAL A 90 2.69 11.42 -3.28
C VAL A 90 3.89 10.58 -3.68
N PHE A 91 4.52 10.86 -4.83
CA PHE A 91 5.73 10.14 -5.25
C PHE A 91 6.93 10.46 -4.36
N GLY A 92 7.07 11.70 -3.87
CA GLY A 92 8.09 12.04 -2.88
C GLY A 92 7.93 11.28 -1.55
N LEU A 93 6.68 11.03 -1.12
CA LEU A 93 6.38 10.15 0.01
C LEU A 93 6.74 8.69 -0.31
N THR A 94 6.37 8.20 -1.49
CA THR A 94 6.70 6.84 -1.96
C THR A 94 8.20 6.58 -1.99
N ASP A 95 8.99 7.51 -2.53
CA ASP A 95 10.45 7.40 -2.59
C ASP A 95 11.10 7.42 -1.21
N SER A 96 10.48 8.13 -0.25
CA SER A 96 11.03 8.25 1.10
C SER A 96 11.06 6.91 1.85
N VAL A 97 10.24 5.93 1.45
CA VAL A 97 10.10 4.63 2.12
C VAL A 97 10.72 3.46 1.37
N VAL A 98 11.46 3.72 0.29
CA VAL A 98 12.16 2.67 -0.47
C VAL A 98 12.98 1.79 0.48
N ASP A 99 12.79 0.47 0.37
CA ASP A 99 13.50 -0.56 1.14
C ASP A 99 13.49 -0.37 2.67
N THR A 100 12.49 0.32 3.20
CA THR A 100 12.44 0.70 4.62
C THR A 100 11.23 0.09 5.35
N PRO A 101 11.44 -0.86 6.27
CA PRO A 101 10.37 -1.40 7.14
C PRO A 101 9.82 -0.36 8.13
N ILE A 102 8.57 -0.52 8.55
CA ILE A 102 7.91 0.34 9.56
C ILE A 102 8.67 0.32 10.90
N SER A 103 9.20 -0.83 11.31
CA SER A 103 10.00 -1.01 12.54
C SER A 103 11.29 -0.18 12.57
N THR A 104 11.79 0.28 11.42
CA THR A 104 13.01 1.10 11.33
C THR A 104 12.85 2.44 12.03
N ILE A 105 11.64 3.01 12.02
CA ILE A 105 11.35 4.28 12.68
C ILE A 105 10.84 4.00 14.09
N THR A 106 11.47 4.61 15.09
CA THR A 106 11.09 4.50 16.50
C THR A 106 10.51 5.82 17.02
N ASN A 107 9.92 5.80 18.20
CA ASN A 107 9.31 7.00 18.80
C ASN A 107 10.32 8.13 19.09
N THR A 108 11.60 7.80 19.23
CA THR A 108 12.67 8.78 19.42
C THR A 108 13.03 9.54 18.14
N ASP A 109 12.74 8.95 16.97
CA ASP A 109 13.04 9.53 15.66
C ASP A 109 11.98 10.53 15.20
N LEU A 110 10.85 10.64 15.92
CA LEU A 110 9.72 11.46 15.54
C LEU A 110 9.91 12.91 15.97
N SER A 111 9.77 13.82 15.00
CA SER A 111 9.68 15.26 15.26
C SER A 111 8.44 15.61 16.09
N SER A 112 8.43 16.79 16.70
CA SER A 112 7.24 17.29 17.42
C SER A 112 6.03 17.38 16.51
N THR A 113 6.21 17.79 15.25
CA THR A 113 5.13 17.85 14.25
C THR A 113 4.50 16.47 14.05
N ILE A 114 5.31 15.42 13.87
CA ILE A 114 4.80 14.06 13.67
C ILE A 114 4.07 13.54 14.91
N LYS A 115 4.60 13.82 16.12
CA LYS A 115 3.93 13.47 17.38
C LYS A 115 2.58 14.16 17.52
N ASN A 116 2.49 15.45 17.17
CA ASN A 116 1.24 16.20 17.21
C ASN A 116 0.22 15.64 16.20
N ILE A 117 0.65 15.25 15.00
CA ILE A 117 -0.25 14.60 14.02
C ILE A 117 -0.78 13.27 14.57
N LEU A 118 0.08 12.44 15.17
CA LEU A 118 -0.35 11.19 15.80
C LEU A 118 -1.33 11.43 16.96
N GLU A 119 -1.07 12.43 17.81
CA GLU A 119 -1.99 12.81 18.88
C GLU A 119 -3.35 13.23 18.34
N ILE A 120 -3.40 13.94 17.21
CA ILE A 120 -4.67 14.31 16.57
C ILE A 120 -5.42 13.07 16.08
N LEU A 121 -4.74 12.07 15.51
CA LEU A 121 -5.38 10.81 15.14
C LEU A 121 -5.91 10.06 16.37
N ASP A 122 -5.21 10.12 17.51
CA ASP A 122 -5.72 9.58 18.78
C ASP A 122 -6.95 10.33 19.28
N LYS A 123 -7.01 11.66 19.13
CA LYS A 123 -8.22 12.44 19.42
C LYS A 123 -9.38 12.09 18.50
N VAL A 124 -9.14 11.84 17.21
CA VAL A 124 -10.19 11.38 16.29
C VAL A 124 -10.70 10.00 16.71
N GLU A 125 -9.83 9.09 17.14
CA GLU A 125 -10.26 7.80 17.68
C GLU A 125 -11.11 7.95 18.95
N ASP A 126 -10.73 8.86 19.86
CA ASP A 126 -11.55 9.19 21.03
C ASP A 126 -12.94 9.73 20.63
N VAL A 127 -13.04 10.53 19.56
CA VAL A 127 -14.34 10.93 19.01
C VAL A 127 -15.15 9.72 18.55
N VAL A 128 -14.54 8.72 17.89
CA VAL A 128 -15.23 7.47 17.51
C VAL A 128 -15.78 6.75 18.75
N GLN A 129 -14.99 6.68 19.83
CA GLN A 129 -15.42 6.05 21.09
C GLN A 129 -16.59 6.81 21.74
N ARG A 130 -16.59 8.15 21.66
CA ARG A 130 -17.68 9.01 22.18
C ARG A 130 -18.91 9.06 21.28
N SER A 131 -18.85 8.51 20.08
CA SER A 131 -19.95 8.42 19.12
C SER A 131 -20.28 6.97 18.80
N PRO A 132 -20.81 6.19 19.76
CA PRO A 132 -21.09 4.77 19.54
C PRO A 132 -22.09 4.55 18.39
N PRO A 133 -22.04 3.39 17.71
CA PRO A 133 -22.99 3.07 16.65
C PRO A 133 -24.42 2.99 17.19
N GLU A 134 -25.38 3.43 16.39
CA GLU A 134 -26.81 3.28 16.68
C GLU A 134 -27.23 1.80 16.61
N GLU A 135 -28.18 1.39 17.45
CA GLU A 135 -28.79 0.05 17.34
C GLU A 135 -29.58 -0.06 16.03
N GLN A 136 -29.12 -0.94 15.12
CA GLN A 136 -29.71 -1.09 13.78
C GLN A 136 -30.21 -2.50 13.45
N GLY A 137 -30.34 -3.36 14.46
CA GLY A 137 -30.78 -4.76 14.31
C GLY A 137 -29.93 -5.51 13.27
N ASP A 138 -30.59 -6.22 12.34
CA ASP A 138 -29.94 -7.00 11.27
C ASP A 138 -29.55 -6.15 10.04
N SER A 139 -29.63 -4.81 10.11
CA SER A 139 -29.24 -3.95 8.98
C SER A 139 -27.75 -4.08 8.71
N ARG A 140 -27.40 -4.37 7.46
CA ARG A 140 -26.02 -4.43 6.95
C ARG A 140 -25.54 -3.14 6.28
N PHE A 141 -26.39 -2.11 6.25
CA PHE A 141 -26.09 -0.81 5.66
C PHE A 141 -25.36 0.09 6.67
N GLY A 142 -24.75 1.17 6.17
CA GLY A 142 -24.01 2.13 6.97
C GLY A 142 -24.78 2.65 8.20
N ASN A 143 -24.10 2.66 9.34
CA ASN A 143 -24.63 3.08 10.63
C ASN A 143 -24.72 4.60 10.73
N LYS A 144 -25.88 5.10 11.17
CA LYS A 144 -26.14 6.55 11.26
C LYS A 144 -25.31 7.26 12.33
N GLY A 145 -24.82 6.55 13.35
CA GLY A 145 -23.88 7.07 14.35
C GLY A 145 -22.58 7.60 13.73
N PHE A 146 -22.26 7.22 12.49
CA PHE A 146 -21.18 7.84 11.72
C PHE A 146 -21.35 9.35 11.53
N ARG A 147 -22.60 9.82 11.45
CA ARG A 147 -22.92 11.24 11.31
C ARG A 147 -22.59 12.00 12.57
N ASP A 148 -22.85 11.41 13.73
CA ASP A 148 -22.52 11.98 15.03
C ASP A 148 -21.02 12.09 15.21
N PHE A 149 -20.27 11.04 14.80
CA PHE A 149 -18.80 11.08 14.75
C PHE A 149 -18.28 12.25 13.92
N LEU A 150 -18.76 12.41 12.67
CA LEU A 150 -18.31 13.50 11.81
C LEU A 150 -18.73 14.88 12.33
N ASP A 151 -19.93 15.00 12.92
CA ASP A 151 -20.41 16.26 13.49
C ASP A 151 -19.60 16.67 14.73
N LEU A 152 -19.20 15.70 15.54
CA LEU A 152 -18.34 15.94 16.71
C LEU A 152 -16.90 16.28 16.28
N ALA A 153 -16.34 15.54 15.33
CA ALA A 153 -15.04 15.88 14.73
C ALA A 153 -15.05 17.28 14.09
N THR A 154 -16.16 17.69 13.49
CA THR A 154 -16.33 19.05 12.93
C THR A 154 -16.35 20.13 14.01
N LYS A 155 -16.76 19.82 15.25
CA LYS A 155 -16.70 20.78 16.36
C LYS A 155 -15.29 20.92 16.95
N GLU A 156 -14.52 19.83 16.94
CA GLU A 156 -13.21 19.77 17.60
C GLU A 156 -12.03 20.07 16.66
N HIS A 157 -12.24 20.08 15.34
CA HIS A 157 -11.15 20.21 14.37
C HIS A 157 -10.30 21.48 14.56
N SER A 158 -10.86 22.59 15.01
CA SER A 158 -10.14 23.87 15.11
C SER A 158 -8.99 23.74 16.10
N ASP A 159 -9.24 23.15 17.27
CA ASP A 159 -8.24 23.00 18.31
C ASP A 159 -7.15 21.99 17.92
N TRP A 160 -7.51 20.94 17.18
CA TRP A 160 -6.54 20.01 16.61
C TRP A 160 -5.57 20.71 15.66
N HIS A 161 -6.04 21.60 14.80
CA HIS A 161 -5.17 22.33 13.87
C HIS A 161 -4.30 23.38 14.57
N LYS A 162 -4.79 23.98 15.67
CA LYS A 162 -3.98 24.88 16.51
C LYS A 162 -2.80 24.16 17.17
N ILE A 163 -2.95 22.89 17.55
CA ILE A 163 -1.85 22.06 18.09
C ILE A 163 -0.73 21.89 17.04
N LEU A 164 -1.06 21.89 15.75
CA LEU A 164 -0.08 21.84 14.64
C LEU A 164 0.58 23.19 14.35
N GLY A 165 0.18 24.26 15.05
CA GLY A 165 0.66 25.61 14.79
C GLY A 165 -0.07 26.32 13.64
N VAL A 166 -1.20 25.79 13.16
CA VAL A 166 -2.07 26.50 12.21
C VAL A 166 -2.90 27.51 12.99
N SER A 167 -2.54 28.80 12.89
CA SER A 167 -3.10 29.86 13.74
C SER A 167 -4.08 30.81 13.04
N SER A 168 -4.11 30.84 11.70
CA SER A 168 -5.12 31.60 10.94
C SER A 168 -6.41 30.79 10.82
N ASP A 169 -7.54 31.40 11.15
CA ASP A 169 -8.87 30.76 11.02
C ASP A 169 -9.20 30.43 9.55
N GLU A 170 -8.74 31.25 8.61
CA GLU A 170 -8.88 30.99 7.17
C GLU A 170 -8.05 29.78 6.74
N ALA A 171 -6.81 29.66 7.23
CA ALA A 171 -5.97 28.50 6.99
C ALA A 171 -6.58 27.24 7.61
N ILE A 172 -7.06 27.31 8.86
CA ILE A 172 -7.76 26.20 9.51
C ILE A 172 -8.98 25.78 8.68
N THR A 173 -9.77 26.74 8.18
CA THR A 173 -10.95 26.46 7.35
C THR A 173 -10.60 25.71 6.07
N GLU A 174 -9.50 26.08 5.42
CA GLU A 174 -9.04 25.41 4.20
C GLU A 174 -8.50 24.01 4.49
N VAL A 175 -7.56 23.90 5.42
CA VAL A 175 -6.87 22.65 5.74
C VAL A 175 -7.82 21.62 6.36
N SER A 176 -8.70 22.05 7.27
CA SER A 176 -9.66 21.14 7.92
C SER A 176 -10.71 20.60 6.96
N THR A 177 -10.97 21.27 5.83
CA THR A 177 -11.90 20.76 4.82
C THR A 177 -11.39 19.44 4.23
N TYR A 178 -10.10 19.34 3.93
CA TYR A 178 -9.48 18.10 3.47
C TYR A 178 -9.43 17.05 4.60
N PHE A 179 -9.05 17.46 5.81
CA PHE A 179 -8.99 16.55 6.96
C PHE A 179 -10.35 15.90 7.25
N LEU A 180 -11.43 16.67 7.31
CA LEU A 180 -12.77 16.16 7.61
C LEU A 180 -13.34 15.30 6.48
N GLN A 181 -12.93 15.53 5.23
CA GLN A 181 -13.26 14.65 4.11
C GLN A 181 -12.39 13.38 4.08
N ALA A 182 -11.35 13.27 4.92
CA ALA A 182 -10.47 12.10 4.94
C ALA A 182 -11.09 10.86 5.60
N PHE A 183 -12.22 10.98 6.30
CA PHE A 183 -12.80 9.88 7.09
C PHE A 183 -14.06 9.25 6.47
N GLY A 184 -14.51 9.74 5.32
CA GLY A 184 -15.68 9.22 4.60
C GLY A 184 -16.73 10.29 4.30
N ASN A 185 -17.87 9.88 3.73
CA ASN A 185 -18.96 10.79 3.39
C ASN A 185 -20.12 10.71 4.37
N ARG A 186 -20.43 11.83 5.05
CA ARG A 186 -21.52 11.93 6.03
C ARG A 186 -22.90 11.46 5.51
N THR A 187 -23.23 11.80 4.26
CA THR A 187 -24.57 11.52 3.71
C THR A 187 -24.68 10.08 3.26
N ARG A 188 -23.69 9.60 2.50
CA ARG A 188 -23.67 8.26 1.92
C ARG A 188 -23.21 7.18 2.90
N ILE A 189 -22.53 7.55 3.99
CA ILE A 189 -21.97 6.63 4.98
C ILE A 189 -21.03 5.63 4.29
N ASP A 190 -20.15 6.18 3.44
CA ASP A 190 -19.20 5.43 2.63
C ASP A 190 -17.77 5.98 2.81
N TYR A 191 -16.80 5.15 2.44
CA TYR A 191 -15.38 5.49 2.43
C TYR A 191 -14.71 4.84 1.22
N GLY A 192 -13.63 5.43 0.71
CA GLY A 192 -12.87 4.89 -0.42
C GLY A 192 -11.63 5.72 -0.72
N SER A 193 -10.95 5.40 -1.83
CA SER A 193 -9.64 5.99 -2.17
C SER A 193 -9.65 7.51 -2.36
N GLY A 194 -10.80 8.11 -2.70
CA GLY A 194 -10.95 9.56 -2.71
C GLY A 194 -10.83 10.21 -1.32
N HIS A 195 -11.29 9.51 -0.27
CA HIS A 195 -11.16 9.95 1.12
C HIS A 195 -9.72 9.73 1.62
N GLU A 196 -9.11 8.59 1.27
CA GLU A 196 -7.69 8.35 1.48
C GLU A 196 -6.81 9.46 0.85
N LEU A 197 -7.14 9.88 -0.38
CA LEU A 197 -6.46 10.99 -1.05
C LEU A 197 -6.64 12.32 -0.31
N ASN A 198 -7.81 12.58 0.28
CA ASN A 198 -8.01 13.78 1.10
C ASN A 198 -7.09 13.80 2.32
N PHE A 199 -6.74 12.64 2.91
CA PHE A 199 -5.73 12.57 3.96
C PHE A 199 -4.34 12.99 3.45
N MET A 200 -3.95 12.54 2.25
CA MET A 200 -2.69 12.98 1.62
C MET A 200 -2.70 14.48 1.30
N ILE A 201 -3.83 15.02 0.81
CA ILE A 201 -3.95 16.45 0.53
C ILE A 201 -3.84 17.26 1.83
N TRP A 202 -4.42 16.78 2.93
CA TRP A 202 -4.24 17.41 4.24
C TRP A 202 -2.76 17.48 4.65
N LEU A 203 -2.01 16.38 4.50
CA LEU A 203 -0.55 16.38 4.74
C LEU A 203 0.21 17.31 3.79
N LEU A 204 -0.21 17.38 2.51
CA LEU A 204 0.33 18.33 1.54
C LEU A 204 0.08 19.78 1.96
N CYS A 205 -1.11 20.10 2.49
CA CYS A 205 -1.37 21.43 3.03
C CYS A 205 -0.43 21.77 4.19
N LEU A 206 -0.16 20.82 5.10
CA LEU A 206 0.82 21.03 6.18
C LEU A 206 2.24 21.25 5.65
N TYR A 207 2.62 20.57 4.55
CA TYR A 207 3.88 20.84 3.85
C TYR A 207 3.90 22.24 3.24
N GLN A 208 2.84 22.66 2.55
CA GLN A 208 2.72 24.00 1.95
C GLN A 208 2.73 25.12 2.99
N LEU A 209 2.28 24.87 4.21
CA LEU A 209 2.38 25.79 5.35
C LEU A 209 3.77 25.84 6.00
N GLY A 210 4.69 24.95 5.59
CA GLY A 210 6.01 24.80 6.18
C GLY A 210 6.02 24.12 7.56
N ILE A 211 4.91 23.49 7.96
CA ILE A 211 4.78 22.77 9.24
C ILE A 211 5.43 21.38 9.13
N VAL A 212 5.21 20.72 8.01
CA VAL A 212 5.87 19.46 7.63
C VAL A 212 7.02 19.79 6.68
N ALA A 213 8.15 19.11 6.86
CA ALA A 213 9.28 19.22 5.95
C ALA A 213 9.69 17.85 5.40
N ARG A 214 10.62 17.84 4.43
CA ARG A 214 11.01 16.62 3.71
C ARG A 214 11.58 15.53 4.62
N GLN A 215 12.25 15.91 5.71
CA GLN A 215 12.75 14.97 6.70
C GLN A 215 11.62 14.18 7.40
N ASP A 216 10.40 14.71 7.41
CA ASP A 216 9.24 14.06 8.03
C ASP A 216 8.53 13.09 7.07
N PHE A 217 8.87 13.04 5.78
CA PHE A 217 8.15 12.25 4.77
C PHE A 217 8.11 10.76 5.11
N ARG A 218 9.26 10.21 5.52
CA ARG A 218 9.33 8.80 5.90
C ARG A 218 8.49 8.49 7.15
N PRO A 219 8.62 9.24 8.27
CA PRO A 219 7.70 9.10 9.41
C PRO A 219 6.22 9.31 9.06
N LEU A 220 5.89 10.22 8.12
CA LEU A 220 4.52 10.43 7.66
C LEU A 220 3.93 9.15 7.05
N VAL A 221 4.69 8.44 6.24
CA VAL A 221 4.22 7.18 5.65
C VAL A 221 4.27 6.04 6.68
N LEU A 222 5.41 5.83 7.32
CA LEU A 222 5.62 4.62 8.14
C LEU A 222 4.89 4.66 9.50
N LYS A 223 4.57 5.84 10.03
CA LYS A 223 3.86 5.98 11.32
C LYS A 223 2.51 6.64 11.19
N VAL A 224 2.43 7.84 10.61
CA VAL A 224 1.17 8.58 10.52
C VAL A 224 0.16 7.88 9.61
N PHE A 225 0.57 7.49 8.42
CA PHE A 225 -0.32 6.79 7.49
C PHE A 225 -0.68 5.39 8.00
N THR A 226 0.26 4.64 8.59
CA THR A 226 -0.04 3.37 9.30
C THR A 226 -1.09 3.55 10.40
N ARG A 227 -0.96 4.60 11.22
CA ARG A 227 -1.92 4.94 12.27
C ARG A 227 -3.29 5.32 11.70
N TYR A 228 -3.31 6.08 10.61
CA TYR A 228 -4.52 6.45 9.88
C TYR A 228 -5.24 5.22 9.31
N LEU A 229 -4.53 4.27 8.72
CA LEU A 229 -5.12 3.01 8.25
C LEU A 229 -5.74 2.22 9.41
N GLY A 230 -5.04 2.14 10.55
CA GLY A 230 -5.58 1.52 11.77
C GLY A 230 -6.88 2.18 12.22
N LEU A 231 -6.89 3.52 12.30
CA LEU A 231 -8.08 4.31 12.63
C LEU A 231 -9.21 4.06 11.63
N MET A 232 -8.91 4.05 10.33
CA MET A 232 -9.93 3.82 9.32
C MET A 232 -10.56 2.44 9.41
N ARG A 233 -9.77 1.41 9.74
CA ARG A 233 -10.29 0.05 9.98
C ARG A 233 -11.24 0.02 11.18
N ILE A 234 -10.97 0.80 12.22
CA ILE A 234 -11.88 0.97 13.37
C ILE A 234 -13.17 1.63 12.88
N ILE A 235 -13.09 2.79 12.23
CA ILE A 235 -14.26 3.53 11.74
C ILE A 235 -15.13 2.67 10.79
N GLN A 236 -14.50 1.98 9.83
CA GLN A 236 -15.17 1.11 8.87
C GLN A 236 -15.96 -0.02 9.57
N LYS A 237 -15.34 -0.66 10.58
CA LYS A 237 -15.98 -1.74 11.35
C LYS A 237 -17.07 -1.22 12.29
N THR A 238 -16.81 -0.13 12.99
CA THR A 238 -17.74 0.45 13.97
C THR A 238 -19.03 0.91 13.30
N TYR A 239 -18.93 1.54 12.13
CA TYR A 239 -20.10 2.12 11.45
C TYR A 239 -20.55 1.37 10.20
N TYR A 240 -20.00 0.19 9.92
CA TYR A 240 -20.35 -0.60 8.73
C TYR A 240 -20.32 0.24 7.43
N LEU A 241 -19.25 1.03 7.24
CA LEU A 241 -19.16 1.94 6.09
C LEU A 241 -19.23 1.16 4.77
N GLU A 242 -19.85 1.76 3.76
CA GLU A 242 -19.91 1.17 2.42
C GLU A 242 -18.65 1.53 1.60
N PRO A 243 -18.19 0.65 0.69
CA PRO A 243 -17.14 0.99 -0.27
C PRO A 243 -17.60 2.07 -1.28
N ALA A 244 -16.97 3.24 -1.24
CA ALA A 244 -17.24 4.35 -2.15
C ALA A 244 -16.58 4.10 -3.51
N GLY A 245 -17.39 4.05 -4.58
CA GLY A 245 -16.87 3.94 -5.95
C GLY A 245 -16.23 2.60 -6.28
N SER A 246 -16.57 1.53 -5.55
CA SER A 246 -15.99 0.20 -5.80
C SER A 246 -16.29 -0.26 -7.23
N HIS A 247 -15.24 -0.60 -7.97
CA HIS A 247 -15.34 -1.36 -9.23
C HIS A 247 -15.62 -2.86 -8.97
N GLY A 248 -16.04 -3.23 -7.76
CA GLY A 248 -16.14 -4.61 -7.28
C GLY A 248 -14.80 -5.33 -7.42
N VAL A 249 -14.83 -6.53 -7.98
CA VAL A 249 -13.65 -7.36 -8.27
C VAL A 249 -12.59 -6.72 -9.18
N TRP A 250 -12.91 -5.60 -9.84
CA TRP A 250 -11.96 -4.86 -10.69
C TRP A 250 -11.23 -3.73 -9.95
N GLY A 251 -11.55 -3.49 -8.68
CA GLY A 251 -10.77 -2.62 -7.81
C GLY A 251 -9.59 -3.36 -7.18
N LEU A 252 -8.53 -2.61 -6.85
CA LEU A 252 -7.36 -3.16 -6.15
C LEU A 252 -7.72 -3.60 -4.72
N ASP A 253 -8.53 -2.80 -4.03
CA ASP A 253 -9.13 -3.06 -2.73
C ASP A 253 -10.45 -2.27 -2.64
N ASP A 254 -11.33 -2.64 -1.70
CA ASP A 254 -12.62 -1.98 -1.52
C ASP A 254 -12.48 -0.52 -1.07
N TYR A 255 -11.42 -0.21 -0.31
CA TYR A 255 -11.29 1.08 0.38
C TYR A 255 -9.99 1.85 0.05
N GLN A 256 -8.86 1.14 -0.03
CA GLN A 256 -7.53 1.76 -0.03
C GLN A 256 -6.79 1.55 -1.35
N PHE A 257 -5.87 2.47 -1.66
CA PHE A 257 -4.94 2.32 -2.78
C PHE A 257 -3.49 2.54 -2.35
N LEU A 258 -3.24 3.58 -1.55
CA LEU A 258 -1.89 3.99 -1.18
C LEU A 258 -1.06 2.99 -0.34
N PRO A 259 -1.63 2.07 0.48
CA PRO A 259 -0.84 1.07 1.19
C PRO A 259 -0.11 0.15 0.22
N PHE A 260 -0.70 -0.12 -0.94
CA PHE A 260 -0.08 -0.91 -1.99
C PHE A 260 1.04 -0.14 -2.68
N LEU A 261 0.81 1.14 -3.02
CA LEU A 261 1.84 2.00 -3.62
C LEU A 261 3.07 2.15 -2.70
N PHE A 262 2.84 2.58 -1.46
CA PHE A 262 3.92 2.78 -0.49
C PHE A 262 4.57 1.45 -0.10
N GLY A 263 3.77 0.40 0.10
CA GLY A 263 4.28 -0.91 0.45
C GLY A 263 5.07 -1.60 -0.66
N ALA A 264 4.73 -1.34 -1.93
CA ALA A 264 5.54 -1.80 -3.06
C ALA A 264 6.92 -1.13 -3.06
N SER A 265 6.97 0.17 -2.76
CA SER A 265 8.24 0.90 -2.58
C SER A 265 9.07 0.36 -1.42
N GLN A 266 8.46 0.06 -0.27
CA GLN A 266 9.16 -0.58 0.85
C GLN A 266 9.81 -1.92 0.49
N LEU A 267 9.29 -2.62 -0.53
CA LEU A 267 9.74 -3.95 -0.93
C LEU A 267 10.57 -3.94 -2.24
N LEU A 268 10.88 -2.77 -2.81
CA LEU A 268 11.42 -2.62 -4.17
C LEU A 268 12.63 -3.51 -4.46
N HIS A 269 13.61 -3.55 -3.55
CA HIS A 269 14.82 -4.36 -3.66
C HIS A 269 14.90 -5.47 -2.62
N HIS A 270 13.77 -5.84 -2.00
CA HIS A 270 13.76 -6.80 -0.91
C HIS A 270 14.36 -8.16 -1.35
N PRO A 271 15.30 -8.76 -0.60
CA PRO A 271 16.05 -9.93 -1.06
C PRO A 271 15.21 -11.21 -1.18
N TYR A 272 14.19 -11.38 -0.32
CA TYR A 272 13.43 -12.64 -0.21
C TYR A 272 11.94 -12.53 -0.55
N ILE A 273 11.25 -11.53 -0.01
CA ILE A 273 9.86 -11.20 -0.33
C ILE A 273 9.75 -10.78 -1.80
N ARG A 274 8.77 -11.35 -2.52
CA ARG A 274 8.45 -11.12 -3.93
C ARG A 274 6.96 -10.83 -4.06
N PRO A 275 6.45 -10.31 -5.20
CA PRO A 275 5.00 -10.17 -5.41
C PRO A 275 4.20 -11.44 -5.06
N LEU A 276 4.67 -12.61 -5.47
CA LEU A 276 4.00 -13.89 -5.19
C LEU A 276 3.97 -14.27 -3.70
N SER A 277 4.78 -13.64 -2.86
CA SER A 277 4.81 -13.90 -1.42
C SER A 277 3.50 -13.51 -0.72
N ILE A 278 2.63 -12.71 -1.34
CA ILE A 278 1.34 -12.32 -0.77
C ILE A 278 0.38 -13.50 -0.57
N HIS A 279 0.63 -14.65 -1.23
CA HIS A 279 -0.14 -15.88 -1.06
C HIS A 279 0.34 -16.75 0.11
N GLN A 280 1.41 -16.35 0.78
CA GLN A 280 2.03 -17.13 1.85
C GLN A 280 1.62 -16.57 3.21
N ASN A 281 0.69 -17.24 3.89
CA ASN A 281 0.15 -16.78 5.18
C ASN A 281 1.23 -16.50 6.23
N LEU A 282 2.26 -17.37 6.32
CA LEU A 282 3.39 -17.15 7.24
C LEU A 282 4.16 -15.85 6.94
N ILE A 283 4.27 -15.43 5.67
CA ILE A 283 4.90 -14.16 5.32
C ILE A 283 4.00 -12.99 5.73
N LEU A 284 2.68 -13.11 5.50
CA LEU A 284 1.72 -12.07 5.88
C LEU A 284 1.65 -11.87 7.40
N GLU A 285 1.68 -12.96 8.17
CA GLU A 285 1.65 -12.94 9.62
C GLU A 285 2.95 -12.35 10.22
N GLU A 286 4.11 -12.81 9.73
CA GLU A 286 5.41 -12.37 10.25
C GLU A 286 5.75 -10.93 9.85
N TYR A 287 5.52 -10.57 8.58
CA TYR A 287 6.00 -9.30 8.02
C TYR A 287 4.89 -8.26 7.80
N GLY A 288 3.62 -8.60 8.04
CA GLY A 288 2.49 -7.69 7.81
C GLY A 288 2.51 -6.41 8.66
N ASN A 289 3.16 -6.45 9.82
CA ASN A 289 3.33 -5.28 10.68
C ASN A 289 4.42 -4.30 10.18
N ASP A 290 5.32 -4.77 9.32
CA ASP A 290 6.48 -4.01 8.85
C ASP A 290 6.35 -3.46 7.43
N TYR A 291 5.51 -4.09 6.61
CA TYR A 291 5.31 -3.71 5.21
C TYR A 291 3.84 -3.45 4.92
N LEU A 292 3.52 -2.21 4.52
CA LEU A 292 2.15 -1.73 4.28
C LEU A 292 1.38 -2.61 3.28
N TYR A 293 2.05 -3.09 2.23
CA TYR A 293 1.44 -3.96 1.23
C TYR A 293 0.96 -5.27 1.87
N LEU A 294 1.85 -5.93 2.62
CA LEU A 294 1.56 -7.21 3.27
C LEU A 294 0.51 -7.04 4.36
N GLY A 295 0.61 -5.96 5.15
CA GLY A 295 -0.37 -5.62 6.17
C GLY A 295 -1.76 -5.34 5.59
N GLN A 296 -1.84 -4.73 4.40
CA GLN A 296 -3.11 -4.51 3.71
C GLN A 296 -3.68 -5.82 3.15
N VAL A 297 -2.87 -6.66 2.51
CA VAL A 297 -3.32 -7.99 2.05
C VAL A 297 -3.82 -8.84 3.24
N ASN A 298 -3.09 -8.85 4.35
CA ASN A 298 -3.49 -9.58 5.55
C ASN A 298 -4.84 -9.08 6.08
N PHE A 299 -5.05 -7.75 6.11
CA PHE A 299 -6.34 -7.18 6.48
C PHE A 299 -7.47 -7.60 5.55
N VAL A 300 -7.26 -7.53 4.22
CA VAL A 300 -8.26 -7.96 3.22
C VAL A 300 -8.63 -9.42 3.42
N ASN A 301 -7.65 -10.31 3.59
CA ASN A 301 -7.90 -11.73 3.85
C ASN A 301 -8.69 -11.94 5.15
N SER A 302 -8.48 -11.11 6.18
CA SER A 302 -9.18 -11.26 7.47
C SER A 302 -10.65 -10.86 7.43
N VAL A 303 -11.08 -10.06 6.45
CA VAL A 303 -12.47 -9.54 6.35
C VAL A 303 -13.30 -10.23 5.28
N LYS A 304 -12.67 -10.99 4.37
CA LYS A 304 -13.36 -11.70 3.29
C LYS A 304 -13.63 -13.15 3.71
N ASN A 305 -14.88 -13.59 3.54
CA ASN A 305 -15.33 -14.92 3.96
C ASN A 305 -14.95 -16.05 2.99
N VAL A 306 -14.29 -15.73 1.88
CA VAL A 306 -13.89 -16.70 0.85
C VAL A 306 -12.37 -16.87 0.92
N GLU A 307 -11.91 -18.10 1.09
CA GLU A 307 -10.49 -18.41 1.14
C GLU A 307 -9.86 -18.30 -0.26
N GLY A 308 -8.78 -17.52 -0.35
CA GLY A 308 -7.99 -17.34 -1.57
C GLY A 308 -8.19 -15.97 -2.23
N LEU A 309 -7.09 -15.21 -2.30
CA LEU A 309 -7.03 -13.84 -2.84
C LEU A 309 -7.64 -13.72 -4.24
N ARG A 310 -7.43 -14.75 -5.08
CA ARG A 310 -7.98 -14.84 -6.44
C ARG A 310 -9.51 -14.69 -6.51
N TRP A 311 -10.23 -15.12 -5.47
CA TRP A 311 -11.69 -15.17 -5.50
C TRP A 311 -12.35 -13.88 -5.03
N HIS A 312 -11.69 -13.11 -4.18
CA HIS A 312 -12.23 -11.84 -3.66
C HIS A 312 -11.47 -10.60 -4.12
N SER A 313 -10.25 -10.76 -4.64
CA SER A 313 -9.36 -9.68 -5.06
C SER A 313 -8.50 -10.11 -6.28
N PRO A 314 -9.11 -10.41 -7.44
CA PRO A 314 -8.39 -10.95 -8.60
C PRO A 314 -7.36 -9.96 -9.17
N MET A 315 -7.56 -8.65 -9.05
CA MET A 315 -6.55 -7.66 -9.48
C MET A 315 -5.25 -7.76 -8.67
N LEU A 316 -5.34 -7.98 -7.35
CA LEU A 316 -4.15 -8.22 -6.51
C LEU A 316 -3.48 -9.55 -6.87
N ASP A 317 -4.26 -10.59 -7.16
CA ASP A 317 -3.76 -11.88 -7.63
C ASP A 317 -3.00 -11.74 -8.97
N ASP A 318 -3.56 -10.99 -9.92
CA ASP A 318 -2.94 -10.72 -11.22
C ASP A 318 -1.63 -9.93 -11.06
N ILE A 319 -1.62 -8.88 -10.23
CA ILE A 319 -0.41 -8.09 -9.93
C ILE A 319 0.66 -8.96 -9.27
N SER A 320 0.27 -9.91 -8.40
CA SER A 320 1.20 -10.84 -7.75
C SER A 320 1.95 -11.75 -8.72
N SER A 321 1.40 -11.95 -9.92
CA SER A 321 2.04 -12.72 -11.00
C SER A 321 3.20 -11.96 -11.65
N ALA A 322 3.39 -10.68 -11.33
CA ALA A 322 4.58 -9.92 -11.72
C ALA A 322 5.84 -10.57 -11.12
N LYS A 323 6.92 -10.62 -11.92
CA LYS A 323 8.18 -11.24 -11.48
C LYS A 323 8.96 -10.39 -10.46
N LYS A 324 8.62 -9.11 -10.32
CA LYS A 324 9.29 -8.11 -9.48
C LYS A 324 8.27 -7.02 -9.09
N LEU A 325 8.50 -6.36 -7.94
CA LEU A 325 7.64 -5.30 -7.39
C LEU A 325 7.79 -3.95 -8.12
N ASP A 326 8.83 -3.76 -8.92
CA ASP A 326 9.01 -2.60 -9.82
C ASP A 326 7.93 -2.49 -10.93
N LYS A 327 7.01 -3.46 -10.99
CA LYS A 327 5.99 -3.62 -12.03
C LYS A 327 4.56 -3.66 -11.50
N GLY A 328 4.37 -3.68 -10.18
CA GLY A 328 3.10 -3.95 -9.52
C GLY A 328 2.45 -2.74 -8.89
#